data_AF-K1YEB4-F1
#
_entry.id   AF-K1YEB4-F1
#
_cell.length_a   1.000
_cell.length_b   1.000
_cell.length_c   1.000
_cell.angle_alpha   90.00
_cell.angle_beta   90.00
_cell.angle_gamma   90.00
#
_symmetry.space_group_name_H-M   'P 1'
#
loop_
_entity.id
_entity.type
_entity.pdbx_description
1 polymer ?
#
loop_
_entity_poly.entity_id
_entity_poly.type
_entity_poly.pdbx_seq_one_letter_code
_entity_poly.pdbx_strand_id
1 'polypeptide(L)'
;MDRFICGHATKGEIMVNNTPKKHALKNDRYSKARGGNSRFLNIFCSTCNSHIALYQKDGRGALLRMYLDRIFAPSALSVLQYHGRNKKDIPNLECMKCHTIIGIPIVYEPENRLAFRMVRGLFVKNSSNGIYPPPMP
;
A
#
# COMPACT_ATOMS: atom_id res chain seq x y z
N MET A 1 -13.16 -34.11 43.85
CA MET A 1 -14.10 -33.15 43.24
C MET A 1 -13.39 -31.81 43.11
N ASP A 2 -13.37 -31.31 41.87
CA ASP A 2 -13.37 -29.89 41.50
C ASP A 2 -12.23 -28.95 41.95
N ARG A 3 -11.32 -28.63 41.01
CA ARG A 3 -11.46 -27.43 40.17
C ARG A 3 -10.26 -27.26 39.23
N PHE A 4 -10.58 -27.28 37.93
CA PHE A 4 -9.79 -26.70 36.85
C PHE A 4 -9.48 -25.23 37.16
N ILE A 5 -8.24 -24.79 36.99
CA ILE A 5 -7.95 -23.40 36.62
C ILE A 5 -7.15 -23.40 35.32
N CYS A 6 -7.74 -22.65 34.39
CA CYS A 6 -7.46 -22.47 32.99
C CYS A 6 -6.14 -21.73 32.77
N GLY A 7 -5.46 -22.09 31.68
CA GLY A 7 -4.20 -21.49 31.27
C GLY A 7 -4.38 -20.04 30.78
N HIS A 8 -3.39 -19.22 31.09
CA HIS A 8 -3.19 -17.94 30.42
C HIS A 8 -2.16 -18.15 29.32
N ALA A 9 -2.67 -18.37 28.11
CA ALA A 9 -1.89 -18.29 26.88
C ALA A 9 -1.40 -16.83 26.72
N THR A 10 -0.08 -16.64 26.82
CA THR A 10 0.58 -15.40 26.46
C THR A 10 0.35 -15.14 24.97
N LYS A 11 -0.13 -13.94 24.64
CA LYS A 11 -0.37 -13.49 23.28
C LYS A 11 0.92 -13.65 22.47
N GLY A 12 0.89 -14.56 21.49
CA GLY A 12 1.97 -14.71 20.52
C GLY A 12 2.11 -13.42 19.72
N GLU A 13 3.18 -12.68 19.97
CA GLU A 13 3.66 -11.67 19.05
C GLU A 13 4.07 -12.38 17.76
N ILE A 14 3.31 -12.19 16.69
CA ILE A 14 3.67 -12.69 15.37
C ILE A 14 4.90 -11.90 14.92
N MET A 15 6.08 -12.49 15.08
CA MET A 15 7.32 -11.99 14.49
C MET A 15 7.18 -12.05 12.97
N VAL A 16 6.79 -10.94 12.34
CA VAL A 16 6.85 -10.79 10.89
C VAL A 16 8.34 -10.79 10.54
N ASN A 17 8.81 -11.87 9.91
CA ASN A 17 10.18 -11.98 9.40
C ASN A 17 10.48 -10.76 8.52
N ASN A 18 11.23 -9.81 9.07
CA ASN A 18 11.38 -8.45 8.55
C ASN A 18 12.50 -8.35 7.50
N THR A 19 12.71 -9.41 6.72
CA THR A 19 13.80 -9.47 5.75
C THR A 19 13.48 -8.55 4.56
N PRO A 20 14.33 -7.57 4.25
CA PRO A 20 14.11 -6.70 3.11
C PRO A 20 14.01 -7.48 1.80
N LYS A 21 12.88 -7.34 1.12
CA LYS A 21 12.62 -7.95 -0.19
C LYS A 21 12.72 -6.88 -1.27
N LYS A 22 13.49 -7.16 -2.33
CA LYS A 22 13.54 -6.34 -3.53
C LYS A 22 12.41 -6.71 -4.48
N HIS A 23 11.63 -5.72 -4.89
CA HIS A 23 10.57 -5.88 -5.88
C HIS A 23 11.05 -5.44 -7.28
N ALA A 24 10.53 -6.12 -8.30
CA ALA A 24 10.73 -5.74 -9.69
C ALA A 24 9.52 -4.92 -10.20
N LEU A 25 9.77 -3.94 -11.06
CA LEU A 25 8.70 -3.15 -11.67
C LEU A 25 7.86 -4.02 -12.60
N LYS A 26 6.53 -3.85 -12.54
CA LYS A 26 5.61 -4.39 -13.54
C LYS A 26 5.81 -3.65 -14.86
N ASN A 27 6.05 -4.39 -15.94
CA ASN A 27 6.18 -3.85 -17.29
C ASN A 27 5.10 -4.41 -18.22
N ASP A 28 3.90 -3.85 -18.12
CA ASP A 28 2.72 -4.28 -18.87
C ASP A 28 2.19 -3.18 -19.81
N ARG A 29 1.02 -3.42 -20.41
CA ARG A 29 0.36 -2.44 -21.31
C ARG A 29 0.14 -1.08 -20.66
N TYR A 30 -0.12 -1.00 -19.35
CA TYR A 30 -0.38 0.26 -18.66
C TYR A 30 0.90 1.07 -18.44
N SER A 31 2.01 0.39 -18.15
CA SER A 31 3.36 0.98 -18.11
C SER A 31 3.74 1.53 -19.48
N LYS A 32 3.59 0.70 -20.54
CA LYS A 32 3.91 1.09 -21.92
C LYS A 32 3.09 2.28 -22.42
N ALA A 33 1.77 2.29 -22.15
CA ALA A 33 0.89 3.41 -22.50
C ALA A 33 1.28 4.75 -21.84
N ARG A 34 2.10 4.70 -20.78
CA ARG A 34 2.62 5.87 -20.06
C ARG A 34 4.10 6.14 -20.37
N GLY A 35 4.59 5.63 -21.50
CA GLY A 35 5.96 5.81 -21.99
C GLY A 35 7.01 4.92 -21.32
N GLY A 36 6.59 3.86 -20.62
CA GLY A 36 7.49 2.89 -19.98
C GLY A 36 8.31 3.44 -18.81
N ASN A 37 8.13 4.70 -18.44
CA ASN A 37 8.84 5.33 -17.33
C ASN A 37 8.16 4.99 -16.01
N SER A 38 8.51 3.84 -15.46
CA SER A 38 8.00 3.32 -14.20
C SER A 38 9.06 3.39 -13.12
N ARG A 39 8.66 3.80 -11.92
CA ARG A 39 9.56 3.92 -10.76
C ARG A 39 8.85 3.60 -9.46
N PHE A 40 9.62 3.16 -8.48
CA PHE A 40 9.10 2.97 -7.13
C PHE A 40 9.07 4.27 -6.33
N LEU A 41 8.02 4.42 -5.55
CA LEU A 41 7.82 5.46 -4.56
C LEU A 41 7.49 4.82 -3.22
N ASN A 42 8.13 5.33 -2.17
CA ASN A 42 7.65 5.12 -0.81
C ASN A 42 6.64 6.21 -0.49
N ILE A 43 5.45 5.80 -0.05
CA ILE A 43 4.36 6.69 0.36
C ILE A 43 4.37 6.75 1.88
N PHE A 44 4.38 7.97 2.42
CA PHE A 44 4.37 8.24 3.85
C PHE A 44 3.17 9.09 4.22
N CYS A 45 2.67 8.92 5.44
CA CYS A 45 1.65 9.78 6.02
C CYS A 45 2.28 11.15 6.29
N SER A 46 1.67 12.25 5.82
CA SER A 46 2.22 13.58 6.11
C SER A 46 2.01 14.00 7.57
N THR A 47 1.01 13.44 8.26
CA THR A 47 0.69 13.76 9.65
C THR A 47 1.69 13.17 10.65
N CYS A 48 2.03 11.87 10.50
CA CYS A 48 2.84 11.14 11.51
C CYS A 48 4.11 10.50 10.94
N ASN A 49 4.41 10.77 9.67
CA ASN A 49 5.57 10.28 8.92
C ASN A 49 5.71 8.74 8.84
N SER A 50 4.67 7.98 9.18
CA SER A 50 4.70 6.52 9.03
C SER A 50 4.72 6.11 7.57
N HIS A 51 5.50 5.10 7.21
CA HIS A 51 5.41 4.48 5.89
C HIS A 51 4.03 3.82 5.71
N ILE A 52 3.41 4.07 4.56
CA ILE A 52 2.09 3.55 4.20
C ILE A 52 2.23 2.44 3.17
N ALA A 53 2.99 2.66 2.10
CA ALA A 53 3.05 1.73 0.99
C ALA A 53 4.31 1.89 0.13
N LEU A 54 4.76 0.76 -0.45
CA LEU A 54 5.64 0.74 -1.62
C LEU A 54 4.77 0.70 -2.88
N TYR A 55 4.89 1.73 -3.71
CA TYR A 55 4.03 1.94 -4.87
C TYR A 55 4.84 2.12 -6.16
N GLN A 56 4.38 1.51 -7.26
CA GLN A 56 4.91 1.79 -8.58
C GLN A 56 4.13 2.93 -9.25
N LYS A 57 4.82 4.04 -9.52
CA LYS A 57 4.27 5.12 -10.34
C LYS A 57 4.70 4.94 -11.79
N ASP A 58 3.71 4.83 -12.66
CA ASP A 58 3.87 4.87 -14.11
C ASP A 58 3.71 6.32 -14.60
N GLY A 59 4.66 6.80 -15.40
CA GLY A 59 4.63 8.10 -16.07
C GLY A 59 5.05 9.30 -15.20
N ARG A 60 4.89 10.49 -15.79
CA ARG A 60 5.28 11.78 -15.19
C ARG A 60 4.14 12.38 -14.34
N GLY A 61 4.36 13.57 -13.77
CA GLY A 61 3.33 14.34 -13.06
C GLY A 61 3.05 13.96 -11.61
N ALA A 62 2.02 14.57 -11.03
CA ALA A 62 1.60 14.33 -9.65
C ALA A 62 1.03 12.92 -9.42
N LEU A 63 1.01 12.47 -8.17
CA LEU A 63 0.35 11.23 -7.77
C LEU A 63 -1.06 11.56 -7.31
N LEU A 64 -2.01 11.59 -8.25
CA LEU A 64 -3.42 11.87 -7.95
C LEU A 64 -4.20 10.58 -7.62
N ARG A 65 -3.68 9.44 -8.08
CA ARG A 65 -4.32 8.13 -7.97
C ARG A 65 -3.28 7.06 -7.69
N MET A 66 -3.59 6.13 -6.79
CA MET A 66 -2.82 4.92 -6.55
C MET A 66 -3.62 3.71 -7.01
N TYR A 67 -3.22 3.08 -8.11
CA TYR A 67 -3.88 1.87 -8.60
C TYR A 67 -3.55 0.67 -7.71
N LEU A 68 -4.54 -0.17 -7.40
CA LEU A 68 -4.35 -1.28 -6.46
C LEU A 68 -3.32 -2.30 -6.95
N ASP A 69 -3.33 -2.59 -8.25
CA ASP A 69 -2.37 -3.50 -8.90
C ASP A 69 -0.94 -2.93 -8.98
N ARG A 70 -0.71 -1.71 -8.51
CA ARG A 70 0.60 -1.06 -8.43
C ARG A 70 1.11 -0.92 -6.99
N ILE A 71 0.38 -1.43 -6.01
CA ILE A 71 0.82 -1.51 -4.61
C ILE A 71 1.55 -2.84 -4.40
N PHE A 72 2.81 -2.76 -3.98
CA PHE A 72 3.67 -3.94 -3.76
C PHE A 72 3.75 -4.35 -2.31
N ALA A 73 3.66 -3.39 -1.39
CA ALA A 73 3.73 -3.61 0.04
C ALA A 73 3.04 -2.47 0.80
N PRO A 74 2.61 -2.67 2.07
CA PRO A 74 2.58 -3.94 2.81
C PRO A 74 1.62 -4.96 2.21
N SER A 75 1.73 -6.23 2.65
CA SER A 75 0.86 -7.33 2.20
C SER A 75 -0.61 -6.97 2.35
N ALA A 76 -1.00 -6.41 3.50
CA ALA A 76 -2.35 -5.94 3.81
C ALA A 76 -2.98 -5.02 2.75
N LEU A 77 -2.18 -4.22 2.04
CA LEU A 77 -2.66 -3.39 0.92
C LEU A 77 -2.49 -4.08 -0.42
N SER A 78 -1.38 -4.79 -0.65
CA SER A 78 -1.10 -5.44 -1.94
C SER A 78 -2.12 -6.53 -2.30
N VAL A 79 -2.72 -7.19 -1.30
CA VAL A 79 -3.75 -8.23 -1.52
C VAL A 79 -5.07 -7.65 -2.05
N LEU A 80 -5.31 -6.35 -1.87
CA LEU A 80 -6.52 -5.68 -2.36
C LEU A 80 -6.64 -5.75 -3.89
N GLN A 81 -5.52 -5.92 -4.62
CA GLN A 81 -5.55 -6.09 -6.07
C GLN A 81 -6.27 -7.39 -6.52
N TYR A 82 -6.42 -8.38 -5.62
CA TYR A 82 -7.05 -9.66 -5.91
C TYR A 82 -8.43 -9.80 -5.26
N HIS A 83 -8.65 -9.20 -4.08
CA HIS A 83 -9.90 -9.34 -3.32
C HIS A 83 -10.92 -8.23 -3.60
N GLY A 84 -10.48 -7.03 -3.99
CA GLY A 84 -11.39 -5.94 -4.33
C GLY A 84 -12.06 -6.22 -5.67
N ARG A 85 -13.25 -6.83 -5.66
CA ARG A 85 -14.05 -7.01 -6.89
C ARG A 85 -14.74 -5.70 -7.26
N ASN A 86 -15.18 -4.93 -6.27
CA ASN A 86 -15.81 -3.63 -6.44
C ASN A 86 -15.22 -2.58 -5.51
N LYS A 87 -15.41 -1.30 -5.86
CA LYS A 87 -15.00 -0.15 -5.02
C LYS A 87 -15.59 -0.19 -3.60
N LYS A 88 -16.77 -0.81 -3.43
CA LYS A 88 -17.48 -0.90 -2.14
C LYS A 88 -16.81 -1.87 -1.17
N ASP A 89 -16.02 -2.80 -1.70
CA ASP A 89 -15.34 -3.84 -0.92
C ASP A 89 -13.97 -3.37 -0.41
N ILE A 90 -13.54 -2.19 -0.86
CA ILE A 90 -12.23 -1.64 -0.56
C ILE A 90 -12.41 -0.56 0.51
N PRO A 91 -11.77 -0.70 1.69
CA PRO A 91 -11.81 0.34 2.70
C PRO A 91 -11.02 1.57 2.24
N ASN A 92 -11.23 2.71 2.90
CA ASN A 92 -10.37 3.88 2.68
C ASN A 92 -8.90 3.53 2.93
N LEU A 93 -8.02 4.13 2.14
CA LEU A 93 -6.59 4.05 2.41
C LEU A 93 -6.30 4.93 3.62
N GLU A 94 -5.99 4.29 4.74
CA GLU A 94 -5.81 4.94 6.03
C GLU A 94 -4.39 4.69 6.56
N CYS A 95 -3.84 5.67 7.26
CA CYS A 95 -2.60 5.48 8.00
C CYS A 95 -2.85 4.59 9.23
N MET A 96 -2.23 3.41 9.28
CA MET A 96 -2.36 2.48 10.42
C MET A 96 -1.87 3.03 11.77
N LYS A 97 -1.07 4.11 11.78
CA LYS A 97 -0.52 4.71 13.00
C LYS A 97 -1.38 5.83 13.58
N CYS A 98 -1.98 6.66 12.74
CA CYS A 98 -2.71 7.87 13.19
C CYS A 98 -4.11 8.01 12.59
N HIS A 99 -4.57 7.00 11.86
CA HIS A 99 -5.92 6.91 11.31
C HIS A 99 -6.31 8.02 10.33
N THR A 100 -5.35 8.81 9.85
CA THR A 100 -5.59 9.81 8.81
C THR A 100 -5.99 9.12 7.51
N ILE A 101 -7.10 9.56 6.90
CA ILE A 101 -7.55 9.08 5.59
C ILE A 101 -6.66 9.68 4.50
N ILE A 102 -5.90 8.84 3.83
CA ILE A 102 -4.92 9.20 2.80
C ILE A 102 -5.53 9.13 1.40
N GLY A 103 -6.50 8.24 1.20
CA GLY A 103 -7.14 8.05 -0.10
C GLY A 103 -8.50 7.38 -0.01
N ILE A 104 -9.34 7.64 -1.01
CA ILE A 104 -10.71 7.12 -1.11
C ILE A 104 -10.81 6.16 -2.30
N PRO A 105 -11.42 4.98 -2.17
CA PRO A 105 -11.58 4.02 -3.26
C PRO A 105 -12.40 4.59 -4.41
N ILE A 106 -11.91 4.38 -5.63
CA ILE A 106 -12.58 4.77 -6.88
C ILE A 106 -12.41 3.67 -7.94
N VAL A 107 -13.29 3.70 -8.93
CA VAL A 107 -13.04 3.07 -10.23
C VAL A 107 -12.54 4.18 -11.16
N TYR A 108 -11.36 3.99 -11.75
CA TYR A 108 -10.89 4.84 -12.83
C TYR A 108 -11.53 4.38 -14.14
N GLU A 109 -12.66 5.00 -14.48
CA GLU A 109 -13.54 4.62 -15.58
C GLU A 109 -12.81 4.43 -16.93
N PRO A 110 -11.87 5.29 -17.36
CA PRO A 110 -11.21 5.13 -18.66
C PRO A 110 -10.45 3.82 -18.85
N GLU A 111 -9.98 3.18 -17.76
CA GLU A 111 -9.31 1.89 -17.82
C GLU A 111 -10.07 0.79 -17.08
N ASN A 112 -11.24 1.11 -16.50
CA ASN A 112 -12.00 0.26 -15.58
C ASN A 112 -11.12 -0.37 -14.48
N ARG A 113 -10.26 0.45 -13.84
CA ARG A 113 -9.29 -0.01 -12.82
C ARG A 113 -9.61 0.52 -11.44
N LEU A 114 -9.47 -0.33 -10.43
CA LEU A 114 -9.60 0.06 -9.04
C LEU A 114 -8.36 0.83 -8.57
N ALA A 115 -8.61 1.94 -7.89
CA ALA A 115 -7.57 2.82 -7.39
C ALA A 115 -8.04 3.56 -6.14
N PHE A 116 -7.10 4.16 -5.42
CA PHE A 116 -7.39 5.21 -4.46
C PHE A 116 -7.25 6.57 -5.12
N ARG A 117 -8.25 7.44 -4.98
CA ARG A 117 -8.10 8.89 -5.19
C ARG A 117 -7.36 9.45 -3.97
N MET A 118 -6.16 9.95 -4.20
CA MET A 118 -5.29 10.44 -3.13
C MET A 118 -5.80 11.80 -2.62
N VAL A 119 -5.84 11.98 -1.29
CA VAL A 119 -6.18 13.27 -0.67
C VAL A 119 -4.93 14.14 -0.67
N ARG A 120 -5.02 15.32 -1.31
CA ARG A 120 -3.87 16.23 -1.46
C ARG A 120 -3.40 16.72 -0.09
N GLY A 121 -2.08 16.75 0.12
CA GLY A 121 -1.48 17.22 1.36
C GLY A 121 -1.43 16.20 2.50
N LEU A 122 -2.15 15.07 2.39
CA LEU A 122 -2.18 14.03 3.43
C LEU A 122 -1.12 12.93 3.25
N PHE A 123 -0.28 13.03 2.22
CA PHE A 123 0.81 12.09 1.98
C PHE A 123 2.07 12.79 1.43
N VAL A 124 3.20 12.16 1.68
CA VAL A 124 4.52 12.49 1.11
C VAL A 124 5.01 11.32 0.27
N LYS A 125 5.77 11.61 -0.79
CA LYS A 125 6.33 10.60 -1.69
C LYS A 125 7.84 10.76 -1.77
N ASN A 126 8.56 9.67 -1.54
CA ASN A 126 10.01 9.63 -1.72
C ASN A 126 10.36 8.60 -2.80
N SER A 127 11.41 8.87 -3.58
CA SER A 127 11.95 7.88 -4.50
C SER A 127 12.37 6.62 -3.73
N SER A 128 12.14 5.44 -4.33
CA SER A 128 12.50 4.16 -3.73
C SER A 128 13.27 3.30 -4.74
N ASN A 129 14.16 2.45 -4.24
CA ASN A 129 14.85 1.42 -5.01
C ASN A 129 14.06 0.10 -5.10
N GLY A 130 12.82 0.08 -4.60
CA GLY A 130 11.95 -1.09 -4.64
C GLY A 130 12.17 -2.10 -3.51
N ILE A 131 12.93 -1.75 -2.47
CA ILE A 131 13.16 -2.60 -1.30
C ILE A 131 12.10 -2.30 -0.23
N TYR A 132 11.48 -3.34 0.32
CA TYR A 132 10.53 -3.25 1.44
C TYR A 132 10.77 -4.35 2.49
N PRO A 133 10.67 -4.08 3.81
CA PRO A 133 10.47 -2.75 4.40
C PRO A 133 11.62 -1.81 4.04
N PRO A 134 11.37 -0.48 3.97
CA PRO A 134 12.46 0.46 3.74
C PRO A 134 13.50 0.31 4.87
N PRO A 135 14.81 0.38 4.56
CA PRO A 135 15.83 0.35 5.60
C PRO A 135 15.56 1.47 6.60
N MET A 136 15.70 1.17 7.90
CA MET A 136 15.60 2.21 8.92
C MET A 136 16.70 3.26 8.65
N PRO A 137 16.37 4.57 8.73
CA PRO A 137 17.37 5.62 8.62
C PRO A 137 18.42 5.51 9.73
#